data_AF-A0A2M7LQK5-F1
#
_entry.id   AF-A0A2M7LQK5-F1
#
_cell.length_a   1.000
_cell.length_b   1.000
_cell.length_c   1.000
_cell.angle_alpha   90.00
_cell.angle_beta   90.00
_cell.angle_gamma   90.00
#
_symmetry.space_group_name_H-M   'P 1'
#
loop_
_entity.id
_entity.type
_entity.pdbx_description
1 polymer ?
#
loop_
_entity_poly.entity_id
_entity_poly.type
_entity_poly.pdbx_seq_one_letter_code
_entity_poly.pdbx_strand_id
1 'polypeptide(L)'
;MKKETLVWFNQAKIHFSDAIFMYENRRYSGAVYFCHQALEKILKAAIVEKANKIPPKSHALEYLLKLSKLKPEQTEWSIALAEITRHFWQVRYGDYRQYKFTTRQKVEPTINFTKLIFLWVKKQLDNI
;
A
#
# COMPACT_ATOMS: atom_id res chain seq x y z
N MET A 1 11.25 -1.24 16.86
CA MET A 1 10.02 -1.97 16.43
C MET A 1 9.64 -3.07 17.40
N LYS A 2 8.35 -3.16 17.75
CA LYS A 2 7.74 -4.26 18.54
C LYS A 2 7.68 -5.57 17.74
N LYS A 3 7.57 -6.71 18.43
CA LYS A 3 7.46 -8.04 17.78
C LYS A 3 6.21 -8.14 16.91
N GLU A 4 5.08 -7.59 17.37
CA GLU A 4 3.81 -7.54 16.65
C GLU A 4 3.90 -6.65 15.41
N THR A 5 4.66 -5.56 15.47
CA THR A 5 4.94 -4.68 14.31
C THR A 5 5.69 -5.44 13.23
N LEU A 6 6.68 -6.25 13.59
CA LEU A 6 7.52 -7.00 12.65
C LEU A 6 6.71 -7.96 11.77
N VAL A 7 5.62 -8.54 12.29
CA VAL A 7 4.73 -9.42 11.52
C VAL A 7 4.17 -8.68 10.30
N TRP A 8 3.63 -7.48 10.52
CA TRP A 8 3.06 -6.65 9.46
C TRP A 8 4.14 -6.06 8.55
N PHE A 9 5.23 -5.56 9.15
CA PHE A 9 6.31 -4.89 8.43
C PHE A 9 7.03 -5.84 7.45
N ASN A 10 7.33 -7.07 7.88
CA ASN A 10 8.00 -8.04 7.02
C ASN A 10 7.11 -8.46 5.85
N GLN A 11 5.82 -8.71 6.09
CA GLN A 11 4.88 -9.00 5.01
C GLN A 11 4.74 -7.81 4.04
N ALA A 12 4.74 -6.57 4.56
CA ALA A 12 4.69 -5.37 3.73
C ALA A 12 5.88 -5.27 2.76
N LYS A 13 7.10 -5.59 3.22
CA LYS A 13 8.31 -5.62 2.37
C LYS A 13 8.22 -6.67 1.27
N ILE A 14 7.73 -7.87 1.58
CA ILE A 14 7.53 -8.95 0.60
C ILE A 14 6.56 -8.46 -0.49
N HIS A 15 5.37 -7.99 -0.09
CA HIS A 15 4.37 -7.50 -1.04
C HIS A 15 4.85 -6.29 -1.85
N PHE A 16 5.68 -5.42 -1.27
CA PHE A 16 6.28 -4.33 -2.02
C PHE A 16 7.23 -4.85 -3.11
N SER A 17 8.08 -5.81 -2.77
CA SER A 17 8.96 -6.49 -3.74
C SER A 17 8.14 -7.17 -4.85
N ASP A 18 7.06 -7.87 -4.48
CA ASP A 18 6.16 -8.52 -5.44
C ASP A 18 5.52 -7.49 -6.40
N ALA A 19 5.08 -6.34 -5.87
CA ALA A 19 4.50 -5.27 -6.69
C ALA A 19 5.50 -4.76 -7.75
N ILE A 20 6.76 -4.53 -7.36
CA ILE A 20 7.80 -4.05 -8.26
C ILE A 20 8.16 -5.12 -9.30
N PHE A 21 8.38 -6.36 -8.85
CA PHE A 21 8.68 -7.48 -9.74
C PHE A 21 7.59 -7.66 -10.78
N MET A 22 6.31 -7.64 -10.38
CA MET A 22 5.19 -7.79 -11.30
C MET A 22 5.07 -6.62 -12.28
N TYR A 23 5.38 -5.39 -11.84
CA TYR A 23 5.38 -4.23 -12.72
C TYR A 23 6.43 -4.33 -13.81
N GLU A 24 7.66 -4.71 -13.45
CA GLU A 24 8.78 -4.86 -14.37
C GLU A 24 8.54 -6.00 -15.36
N ASN A 25 7.91 -7.09 -14.91
CA ASN A 25 7.57 -8.26 -15.72
C ASN A 25 6.22 -8.16 -16.44
N ARG A 26 5.68 -6.94 -16.59
CA ARG A 26 4.42 -6.66 -17.34
C ARG A 26 3.17 -7.37 -16.80
N ARG A 27 3.21 -7.81 -15.55
CA ARG A 27 2.08 -8.42 -14.80
C ARG A 27 1.27 -7.33 -14.09
N TYR A 28 0.76 -6.36 -14.84
CA TYR A 28 0.27 -5.09 -14.31
C TYR A 28 -0.89 -5.18 -13.31
N SER A 29 -1.90 -6.03 -13.56
CA SER A 29 -2.99 -6.20 -12.58
C SER A 29 -2.50 -6.77 -11.26
N GLY A 30 -1.51 -7.68 -11.31
CA GLY A 30 -0.87 -8.23 -10.12
C GLY A 30 -0.04 -7.17 -9.39
N ALA A 31 0.70 -6.34 -10.13
CA ALA A 31 1.44 -5.22 -9.56
C ALA A 31 0.53 -4.27 -8.76
N VAL A 32 -0.61 -3.89 -9.33
CA VAL A 32 -1.62 -3.03 -8.66
C VAL A 32 -2.23 -3.70 -7.44
N TYR A 33 -2.50 -5.01 -7.50
CA TYR A 33 -2.96 -5.77 -6.34
C TYR A 33 -1.95 -5.73 -5.18
N PHE A 34 -0.67 -5.99 -5.48
CA PHE A 34 0.38 -6.00 -4.48
C PHE A 34 0.77 -4.60 -3.99
N CYS A 35 0.56 -3.54 -4.79
CA CYS A 35 0.67 -2.16 -4.33
C CYS A 35 -0.22 -1.89 -3.11
N HIS A 36 -1.50 -2.25 -3.22
CA HIS A 36 -2.44 -2.10 -2.11
C HIS A 36 -2.04 -2.96 -0.92
N GLN A 37 -1.70 -4.23 -1.14
CA GLN A 37 -1.30 -5.12 -0.06
C GLN A 37 -0.04 -4.63 0.68
N ALA A 38 0.94 -4.07 -0.04
CA ALA A 38 2.13 -3.48 0.57
C ALA A 38 1.77 -2.29 1.49
N LEU A 39 0.95 -1.36 0.98
CA LEU A 39 0.52 -0.18 1.74
C LEU A 39 -0.36 -0.53 2.93
N GLU A 40 -1.27 -1.49 2.78
CA GLU A 40 -2.12 -1.93 3.88
C GLU A 40 -1.28 -2.46 5.03
N LYS A 41 -0.33 -3.35 4.72
CA LYS A 41 0.49 -4.00 5.74
C LYS A 41 1.45 -3.02 6.41
N ILE A 42 2.07 -2.09 5.67
CA ILE A 42 2.96 -1.11 6.28
C ILE A 42 2.21 -0.08 7.15
N LEU A 43 1.00 0.32 6.75
CA LEU A 43 0.16 1.20 7.58
C LEU A 43 -0.33 0.48 8.85
N LYS A 44 -0.66 -0.82 8.75
CA LYS A 44 -0.99 -1.64 9.93
C LYS A 44 0.21 -1.81 10.87
N ALA A 45 1.42 -1.97 10.33
CA ALA A 45 2.65 -1.93 11.13
C ALA A 45 2.77 -0.59 11.88
N ALA A 46 2.50 0.54 11.22
CA ALA A 46 2.53 1.84 11.87
C ALA A 46 1.45 2.04 12.94
N ILE A 47 0.25 1.48 12.78
CA ILE A 47 -0.79 1.48 13.82
C ILE A 47 -0.30 0.74 15.07
N VAL A 48 0.32 -0.42 14.91
CA VAL A 48 0.86 -1.20 16.04
C VAL A 48 2.01 -0.45 16.71
N GLU A 49 2.95 0.05 15.93
CA GLU A 49 4.17 0.68 16.44
C GLU A 49 3.87 2.02 17.10
N LYS A 50 3.27 2.96 16.35
CA LYS A 50 3.11 4.37 16.75
C LYS A 50 1.82 4.63 17.50
N ALA A 51 0.72 3.99 17.12
CA ALA A 51 -0.57 4.21 17.77
C ALA A 51 -0.79 3.30 18.99
N ASN A 52 0.01 2.23 19.14
CA ASN A 52 -0.14 1.20 20.16
C ASN A 52 -1.56 0.59 20.16
N LYS A 53 -2.10 0.34 18.97
CA LYS A 53 -3.45 -0.20 18.76
C LYS A 53 -3.41 -1.48 17.94
N ILE A 54 -4.45 -2.29 18.12
CA ILE A 54 -4.70 -3.44 17.24
C ILE A 54 -5.20 -2.90 15.89
N PRO A 55 -4.56 -3.26 14.76
CA PRO A 55 -4.99 -2.79 13.45
C PRO A 55 -6.37 -3.38 13.09
N PRO A 56 -7.31 -2.58 12.58
CA PRO A 56 -8.63 -3.08 12.24
C PRO A 56 -8.58 -4.02 11.02
N LYS A 57 -9.61 -4.87 10.89
CA LYS A 57 -9.86 -5.69 9.70
C LYS A 57 -10.47 -4.84 8.57
N SER A 58 -9.78 -3.77 8.19
CA SER A 58 -10.15 -2.89 7.08
C SER A 58 -9.09 -2.94 5.98
N HIS A 59 -9.56 -2.69 4.75
CA HIS A 59 -8.77 -2.56 3.53
C HIS A 59 -8.69 -1.09 3.04
N ALA A 60 -9.38 -0.16 3.70
CA ALA A 60 -9.41 1.25 3.33
C ALA A 60 -8.10 1.94 3.77
N LEU A 61 -7.22 2.21 2.81
CA LEU A 61 -5.87 2.70 3.09
C LEU A 61 -5.87 4.11 3.73
N GLU A 62 -6.75 5.00 3.27
CA GLU A 62 -6.94 6.34 3.82
C GLU A 62 -7.41 6.31 5.28
N TYR A 63 -8.22 5.31 5.64
CA TYR A 63 -8.63 5.08 7.02
C TYR A 63 -7.49 4.55 7.88
N LEU A 64 -6.70 3.60 7.35
CA LEU A 64 -5.52 3.07 8.05
C LEU A 64 -4.46 4.17 8.28
N LEU A 65 -4.25 5.06 7.31
CA LEU A 65 -3.36 6.21 7.48
C LEU A 65 -3.81 7.08 8.66
N LYS A 66 -5.10 7.45 8.74
CA LYS A 66 -5.65 8.24 9.85
C LYS A 66 -5.41 7.57 11.21
N LEU A 67 -5.55 6.24 11.30
CA LEU A 67 -5.33 5.49 12.54
C LEU A 67 -3.85 5.37 12.94
N SER A 68 -2.94 5.40 11.97
CA SER A 68 -1.51 5.17 12.18
C SER A 68 -0.79 6.30 12.95
N LYS A 69 -1.47 7.42 13.21
CA LYS A 69 -0.90 8.69 13.73
C LYS A 69 0.22 9.28 12.88
N LEU A 70 0.45 8.76 11.67
CA LEU A 70 1.34 9.37 10.70
C LEU A 70 0.72 10.66 10.20
N LYS A 71 1.54 11.71 10.11
CA LYS A 71 1.15 13.04 9.63
C LYS A 71 2.00 13.39 8.40
N PRO A 72 1.67 12.87 7.21
CA PRO A 72 2.30 13.35 5.99
C PRO A 72 1.93 14.82 5.77
N GLU A 73 2.88 15.61 5.29
CA GLU A 73 2.66 17.02 4.97
C GLU A 73 1.81 17.19 3.69
N GLN A 74 1.81 16.16 2.85
CA GLN A 74 1.12 16.16 1.56
C GLN A 74 -0.36 15.80 1.72
N THR A 75 -1.24 16.75 1.38
CA THR A 75 -2.70 16.58 1.48
C THR A 75 -3.28 15.57 0.48
N GLU A 76 -2.60 15.34 -0.64
CA GLU A 76 -3.06 14.46 -1.73
C GLU A 76 -3.00 12.96 -1.38
N TRP A 77 -2.30 12.57 -0.32
CA TRP A 77 -2.10 11.17 0.02
C TRP A 77 -3.40 10.44 0.33
N SER A 78 -4.35 11.13 0.98
CA SER A 78 -5.67 10.53 1.26
C SER A 78 -6.41 10.18 -0.03
N ILE A 79 -6.27 11.00 -1.07
CA ILE A 79 -6.92 10.79 -2.37
C ILE A 79 -6.23 9.63 -3.10
N ALA A 80 -4.89 9.65 -3.15
CA ALA A 80 -4.11 8.57 -3.75
C ALA A 80 -4.38 7.21 -3.09
N LEU A 81 -4.43 7.16 -1.75
CA LEU A 81 -4.73 5.93 -1.00
C LEU A 81 -6.15 5.41 -1.24
N ALA A 82 -7.14 6.31 -1.32
CA ALA A 82 -8.50 5.94 -1.67
C ALA A 82 -8.59 5.38 -3.10
N GLU A 83 -7.86 5.98 -4.05
CA GLU A 83 -7.79 5.48 -5.42
C GLU A 83 -7.12 4.11 -5.51
N ILE A 84 -6.02 3.89 -4.79
CA ILE A 84 -5.33 2.59 -4.74
C ILE A 84 -6.25 1.52 -4.11
N THR A 85 -7.01 1.88 -3.06
CA THR A 85 -8.05 1.01 -2.48
C THR A 85 -9.09 0.62 -3.53
N ARG A 86 -9.58 1.58 -4.32
CA ARG A 86 -10.52 1.30 -5.40
C ARG A 86 -9.92 0.39 -6.48
N HIS A 87 -8.67 0.62 -6.87
CA HIS A 87 -7.96 -0.23 -7.84
C HIS A 87 -7.84 -1.67 -7.35
N PHE A 88 -7.58 -1.89 -6.06
CA PHE A 88 -7.51 -3.21 -5.44
C PHE A 88 -8.83 -4.01 -5.55
N TRP A 89 -9.99 -3.34 -5.49
CA TRP A 89 -11.26 -4.01 -5.79
C TRP A 89 -11.36 -4.31 -7.28
N GLN A 90 -11.10 -3.34 -8.15
CA GLN A 90 -11.27 -3.48 -9.60
C GLN A 90 -10.38 -4.55 -10.25
N VAL A 91 -9.15 -4.74 -9.80
CA VAL A 91 -8.24 -5.76 -10.36
C VAL A 91 -8.74 -7.20 -10.18
N ARG A 92 -9.69 -7.43 -9.27
CA ARG A 92 -10.24 -8.77 -9.00
C ARG A 92 -11.41 -9.13 -9.90
N TYR A 93 -12.04 -8.16 -10.54
CA TYR A 93 -13.16 -8.39 -11.44
C TYR A 93 -12.68 -8.40 -12.89
N GLY A 94 -12.94 -9.50 -13.60
CA GLY A 94 -12.41 -9.76 -14.94
C GLY A 94 -12.84 -8.72 -15.98
N ASP A 95 -14.06 -8.22 -15.86
CA ASP A 95 -14.69 -7.18 -16.67
C ASP A 95 -13.93 -5.84 -16.62
N TYR A 96 -13.45 -5.43 -15.46
CA TYR A 96 -12.61 -4.23 -15.30
C TYR A 96 -11.14 -4.49 -15.61
N ARG A 97 -10.62 -5.64 -15.16
CA ARG A 97 -9.21 -6.00 -15.26
C ARG A 97 -8.72 -6.02 -16.70
N GLN A 98 -9.52 -6.57 -17.61
CA GLN A 98 -9.16 -6.77 -19.02
C GLN A 98 -8.95 -5.46 -19.81
N TYR A 99 -9.42 -4.31 -19.30
CA TYR A 99 -9.28 -3.02 -20.00
C TYR A 99 -8.46 -1.99 -19.23
N LYS A 100 -8.51 -2.02 -17.89
CA LYS A 100 -8.00 -0.93 -17.07
C LYS A 100 -6.54 -1.08 -16.65
N PHE A 101 -6.07 -2.30 -16.38
CA PHE A 101 -4.73 -2.54 -15.83
C PHE A 101 -3.90 -3.39 -16.79
N THR A 102 -3.79 -2.93 -18.03
CA THR A 102 -3.23 -3.69 -19.16
C THR A 102 -1.92 -3.15 -19.70
N THR A 103 -1.57 -1.89 -19.41
CA THR A 103 -0.34 -1.26 -19.92
C THR A 103 0.44 -0.62 -18.78
N ARG A 104 1.75 -0.44 -19.01
CA ARG A 104 2.66 0.24 -18.09
C ARG A 104 2.14 1.62 -17.69
N GLN A 105 1.83 2.45 -18.69
CA GLN A 105 1.36 3.82 -18.51
C GLN A 105 0.10 3.90 -17.62
N LYS A 106 -0.83 2.95 -17.76
CA LYS A 106 -2.07 2.92 -16.96
C LYS A 106 -1.83 2.62 -15.48
N VAL A 107 -0.79 1.85 -15.15
CA VAL A 107 -0.52 1.44 -13.76
C VAL A 107 0.62 2.21 -13.09
N GLU A 108 1.46 2.87 -13.89
CA GLU A 108 2.62 3.63 -13.42
C GLU A 108 2.28 4.69 -12.35
N PRO A 109 1.17 5.44 -12.42
CA PRO A 109 0.78 6.34 -11.34
C PRO A 109 0.58 5.61 -10.00
N THR A 110 -0.12 4.47 -10.01
CA THR A 110 -0.33 3.65 -8.81
C THR A 110 1.00 3.13 -8.25
N ILE A 111 1.92 2.72 -9.12
CA ILE A 111 3.25 2.24 -8.71
C ILE A 111 4.08 3.36 -8.08
N ASN A 112 4.12 4.54 -8.70
CA ASN A 112 4.92 5.66 -8.22
C ASN A 112 4.42 6.18 -6.87
N PHE A 113 3.11 6.35 -6.71
CA PHE A 113 2.53 6.71 -5.42
C PHE A 113 2.76 5.64 -4.35
N THR A 114 2.66 4.36 -4.72
CA THR A 114 2.97 3.26 -3.80
C THR A 114 4.42 3.34 -3.31
N LYS A 115 5.38 3.52 -4.23
CA LYS A 115 6.81 3.67 -3.87
C LYS A 115 7.03 4.84 -2.92
N LEU A 116 6.48 6.00 -3.26
CA LEU A 116 6.62 7.22 -2.47
C LEU A 116 6.10 7.02 -1.04
N ILE A 117 4.85 6.54 -0.90
CA ILE A 117 4.22 6.37 0.41
C ILE A 117 4.92 5.26 1.19
N PHE A 118 5.19 4.10 0.57
CA PHE A 118 5.81 2.97 1.25
C PHE A 118 7.18 3.34 1.82
N LEU A 119 8.05 3.97 1.01
CA LEU A 119 9.39 4.36 1.45
C LEU A 119 9.34 5.41 2.57
N TRP A 120 8.42 6.36 2.49
CA TRP A 120 8.23 7.34 3.55
C TRP A 120 7.74 6.68 4.84
N VAL A 121 6.70 5.84 4.80
CA VAL A 121 6.21 5.13 5.99
C VAL A 121 7.30 4.24 6.58
N LYS A 122 8.07 3.55 5.74
CA LYS A 122 9.22 2.76 6.18
C LYS A 122 10.23 3.61 6.96
N LYS A 123 10.62 4.77 6.43
CA LYS A 123 11.52 5.71 7.13
C LYS A 123 10.95 6.14 8.48
N GLN A 124 9.64 6.37 8.54
CA GLN A 124 8.96 6.73 9.80
C GLN A 124 8.96 5.62 10.85
N LEU A 125 9.13 4.36 10.45
CA LEU A 125 9.22 3.20 11.35
C LEU A 125 10.66 2.83 11.71
N ASP A 126 11.62 3.10 10.82
CA ASP A 126 13.05 2.86 11.06
C ASP A 126 13.66 3.91 12.01
N ASN A 127 13.07 5.11 12.09
CA ASN A 127 13.52 6.21 12.96
C ASN A 127 13.00 6.12 14.41
N ILE A 128 12.71 4.91 14.90
CA ILE A 128 12.19 4.63 16.26
C ILE A 128 13.10 3.61 16.93
#